data_AF-A0A091DSK0-F1
#
_entry.id   AF-A0A091DSK0-F1
#
_cell.length_a   1.000
_cell.length_b   1.000
_cell.length_c   1.000
_cell.angle_alpha   90.00
_cell.angle_beta   90.00
_cell.angle_gamma   90.00
#
_symmetry.space_group_name_H-M   'P 1'
#
loop_
_entity.id
_entity.type
_entity.pdbx_description
1 polymer ?
#
loop_
_entity_poly.entity_id
_entity_poly.type
_entity_poly.pdbx_seq_one_letter_code
_entity_poly.pdbx_strand_id
1 'polypeptide(L)'
;MKGSLDRKKLEQLYNRYKDPQDENKIGIDGIQQFCDELALDPASISVLIIAWEFRAATQCEFSKQEFMDGMAELGFDSIEKLKAQIPKMEQELKEPGQFKDFYQLTFNFAKNPGQIGLDLKMVIAYWNLVLNGRFKFLDLWNKFLLEHLKRPIPKDTRNLLDFSTIIAYDI
;
A
#
# COMPACT_ATOMS: atom_id res chain seq x y z
N MET A 1 -5.38 7.34 -28.21
CA MET A 1 -5.16 8.70 -27.69
C MET A 1 -5.13 8.60 -26.17
N LYS A 2 -3.98 8.86 -25.52
CA LYS A 2 -3.98 9.10 -24.07
C LYS A 2 -4.79 10.37 -23.85
N GLY A 3 -5.95 10.26 -23.19
CA GLY A 3 -6.78 11.44 -22.89
C GLY A 3 -5.93 12.43 -22.09
N SER A 4 -5.93 13.70 -22.51
CA SER A 4 -5.25 14.75 -21.75
C SER A 4 -5.84 14.81 -20.35
N LEU A 5 -5.00 14.72 -19.33
CA LEU A 5 -5.40 14.89 -17.94
C LEU A 5 -5.99 16.29 -17.73
N ASP A 6 -7.19 16.36 -17.16
CA ASP A 6 -7.83 17.61 -16.77
C ASP A 6 -7.50 17.94 -15.31
N ARG A 7 -6.55 18.85 -15.10
CA ARG A 7 -6.12 19.27 -13.75
C ARG A 7 -7.26 19.84 -12.92
N LYS A 8 -8.24 20.52 -13.52
CA LYS A 8 -9.37 21.10 -12.77
C LYS A 8 -10.30 20.00 -12.26
N LYS A 9 -10.54 18.96 -13.07
CA LYS A 9 -11.29 17.78 -12.62
C LYS A 9 -10.58 17.05 -11.49
N LEU A 10 -9.25 16.91 -11.59
CA LEU A 10 -8.45 16.27 -10.55
C LEU A 10 -8.50 17.07 -9.23
N GLU A 11 -8.41 18.41 -9.28
CA GLU A 11 -8.59 19.26 -8.10
C GLU A 11 -9.98 19.13 -7.49
N GLN A 12 -11.03 19.10 -8.32
CA GLN A 12 -12.40 18.87 -7.86
C GLN A 12 -12.56 17.49 -7.21
N LEU A 13 -11.91 16.47 -7.77
CA LEU A 13 -11.89 15.13 -7.20
C LEU A 13 -11.20 15.11 -5.84
N TYR A 14 -10.02 15.73 -5.72
CA TYR A 14 -9.33 15.88 -4.44
C TYR A 14 -10.21 16.56 -3.39
N ASN A 15 -10.90 17.65 -3.76
CA ASN A 15 -11.80 18.37 -2.86
C ASN A 15 -12.97 17.54 -2.33
N ARG A 16 -13.31 16.41 -2.96
CA ARG A 16 -14.34 15.49 -2.45
C ARG A 16 -13.85 14.66 -1.26
N TYR A 17 -12.54 14.42 -1.16
CA TYR A 17 -11.95 13.55 -0.13
C TYR A 17 -11.13 14.31 0.90
N LYS A 18 -10.77 15.58 0.64
CA LYS A 18 -9.93 16.37 1.56
C LYS A 18 -10.54 16.44 2.97
N ASP A 19 -9.67 16.46 3.97
CA ASP A 19 -10.06 16.65 5.36
C ASP A 19 -10.68 18.06 5.54
N PRO A 20 -11.89 18.19 6.11
CA PRO A 20 -12.50 19.49 6.37
C PRO A 20 -11.67 20.41 7.29
N GLN A 21 -10.77 19.85 8.09
CA GLN A 21 -9.90 20.57 9.01
C GLN A 21 -8.49 20.82 8.45
N ASP A 22 -8.10 20.14 7.37
CA ASP A 22 -6.78 20.31 6.74
C ASP A 22 -6.86 20.09 5.23
N GLU A 23 -6.82 21.18 4.49
CA GLU A 23 -6.94 21.14 3.02
C GLU A 23 -5.75 20.45 2.32
N ASN A 24 -4.67 20.16 3.03
CA ASN A 24 -3.46 19.55 2.47
C ASN A 24 -3.41 18.03 2.66
N LYS A 25 -4.46 17.41 3.20
CA LYS A 25 -4.56 15.96 3.29
C LYS A 25 -5.98 15.42 3.07
N ILE A 26 -6.03 14.14 2.77
CA ILE A 26 -7.19 13.27 2.82
C ILE A 26 -7.04 12.45 4.10
N GLY A 27 -7.93 12.66 5.07
CA GLY A 27 -7.97 11.89 6.31
C GLY A 27 -8.71 10.56 6.18
N ILE A 28 -8.95 9.91 7.32
CA ILE A 28 -9.60 8.58 7.39
C ILE A 28 -10.95 8.55 6.68
N ASP A 29 -11.81 9.55 6.91
CA ASP A 29 -13.14 9.61 6.29
C ASP A 29 -13.05 9.75 4.76
N GLY A 30 -12.08 10.53 4.29
CA GLY A 30 -11.81 10.70 2.86
C GLY A 30 -11.25 9.44 2.21
N ILE A 31 -10.37 8.71 2.90
CA ILE A 31 -9.89 7.40 2.45
C ILE A 31 -11.02 6.39 2.39
N GLN A 32 -11.91 6.35 3.39
CA GLN A 32 -13.06 5.45 3.39
C GLN A 32 -13.94 5.74 2.17
N GLN A 33 -14.30 6.99 1.94
CA GLN A 33 -15.10 7.39 0.79
C GLN A 33 -14.41 7.04 -0.55
N PHE A 34 -13.10 7.25 -0.64
CA PHE A 34 -12.31 6.89 -1.81
C PHE A 34 -12.34 5.37 -2.09
N CYS A 35 -12.20 4.54 -1.04
CA CYS A 35 -12.29 3.09 -1.15
C CYS A 35 -13.70 2.63 -1.55
N ASP A 36 -14.75 3.25 -0.98
CA ASP A 36 -16.14 2.95 -1.30
C ASP A 36 -16.44 3.21 -2.79
N GLU A 37 -15.97 4.34 -3.34
CA GLU A 37 -16.15 4.67 -4.76
C GLU A 37 -15.36 3.73 -5.69
N LEU A 38 -14.19 3.25 -5.25
CA LEU A 38 -13.46 2.19 -5.94
C LEU A 38 -14.12 0.81 -5.78
N ALA A 39 -15.05 0.66 -4.83
CA ALA A 39 -15.63 -0.61 -4.38
C ALA A 39 -14.55 -1.59 -3.87
N LEU A 40 -13.64 -1.09 -3.04
CA LEU A 40 -12.58 -1.85 -2.40
C LEU A 40 -12.75 -1.84 -0.88
N ASP A 41 -12.33 -2.91 -0.24
CA ASP A 41 -12.09 -2.92 1.20
C ASP A 41 -10.84 -2.06 1.51
N PRO A 42 -10.89 -1.08 2.43
CA PRO A 42 -9.73 -0.30 2.86
C PRO A 42 -8.53 -1.13 3.31
N ALA A 43 -8.74 -2.36 3.79
CA ALA A 43 -7.70 -3.29 4.20
C ALA A 43 -7.21 -4.22 3.07
N SER A 44 -7.71 -4.06 1.85
CA SER A 44 -7.33 -4.91 0.71
C SER A 44 -5.93 -4.61 0.17
N ILE A 45 -5.34 -5.60 -0.48
CA ILE A 45 -4.06 -5.44 -1.17
C ILE A 45 -4.16 -4.40 -2.29
N SER A 46 -5.30 -4.29 -2.97
CA SER A 46 -5.50 -3.33 -4.04
C SER A 46 -5.42 -1.88 -3.54
N VAL A 47 -5.90 -1.58 -2.33
CA VAL A 47 -5.72 -0.25 -1.70
C VAL A 47 -4.25 0.01 -1.36
N LEU A 48 -3.54 -1.00 -0.85
CA LEU A 48 -2.11 -0.90 -0.60
C LEU A 48 -1.29 -0.69 -1.89
N ILE A 49 -1.70 -1.30 -3.00
CA ILE A 49 -1.09 -1.07 -4.33
C ILE A 49 -1.30 0.37 -4.77
N ILE A 50 -2.49 0.94 -4.59
CA ILE A 50 -2.74 2.35 -4.91
C ILE A 50 -1.86 3.26 -4.04
N ALA A 51 -1.73 2.96 -2.74
CA ALA A 51 -0.82 3.70 -1.87
C ALA A 51 0.64 3.62 -2.33
N TRP A 52 1.08 2.47 -2.88
CA TRP A 52 2.41 2.32 -3.48
C TRP A 52 2.59 3.17 -4.74
N GLU A 53 1.63 3.14 -5.66
CA GLU A 53 1.63 3.96 -6.88
C GLU A 53 1.66 5.46 -6.53
N PHE A 54 0.96 5.87 -5.47
CA PHE A 54 0.92 7.25 -5.02
C PHE A 54 2.14 7.63 -4.15
N ARG A 55 3.04 6.67 -3.90
CA ARG A 55 4.22 6.82 -3.04
C ARG A 55 3.86 7.34 -1.65
N ALA A 56 2.72 6.90 -1.12
CA ALA A 56 2.19 7.39 0.13
C ALA A 56 3.13 7.12 1.31
N ALA A 57 3.34 8.14 2.13
CA ALA A 57 4.29 8.09 3.23
C ALA A 57 3.76 7.31 4.45
N THR A 58 2.48 7.46 4.78
CA THR A 58 1.87 6.90 5.99
C THR A 58 0.47 6.37 5.71
N GLN A 59 0.09 5.27 6.35
CA GLN A 59 -1.28 4.75 6.33
C GLN A 59 -2.30 5.72 6.93
N CYS A 60 -3.57 5.51 6.56
CA CYS A 60 -4.72 6.28 7.06
C CYS A 60 -4.76 7.76 6.65
N GLU A 61 -3.83 8.22 5.82
CA GLU A 61 -3.91 9.53 5.16
C GLU A 61 -3.23 9.52 3.79
N PHE A 62 -3.63 10.47 2.94
CA PHE A 62 -2.83 10.89 1.79
C PHE A 62 -2.64 12.40 1.87
N SER A 63 -1.43 12.90 1.66
CA SER A 63 -1.23 14.32 1.39
C SER A 63 -1.85 14.69 0.04
N LYS A 64 -2.17 15.98 -0.12
CA LYS A 64 -2.61 16.54 -1.41
C LYS A 64 -1.61 16.24 -2.51
N GLN A 65 -0.32 16.34 -2.20
CA GLN A 65 0.72 16.12 -3.18
C GLN A 65 0.72 14.66 -3.67
N GLU A 66 0.72 13.68 -2.76
CA GLU A 66 0.68 12.25 -3.12
C GLU A 66 -0.53 11.91 -3.99
N PHE A 67 -1.71 12.41 -3.65
CA PHE A 67 -2.92 12.18 -4.44
C PHE A 67 -2.82 12.81 -5.84
N MET A 68 -2.41 14.08 -5.92
CA MET A 68 -2.36 14.82 -7.18
C MET A 68 -1.26 14.28 -8.10
N ASP A 69 -0.08 14.01 -7.56
CA ASP A 69 1.06 13.49 -8.31
C ASP A 69 0.79 12.05 -8.76
N GLY A 70 0.28 11.18 -7.87
CA GLY A 70 -0.04 9.79 -8.21
C GLY A 70 -1.10 9.68 -9.31
N MET A 71 -2.20 10.43 -9.20
CA MET A 71 -3.21 10.49 -10.27
C MET A 71 -2.64 11.08 -11.57
N ALA A 72 -1.76 12.08 -11.48
CA ALA A 72 -1.16 12.71 -12.64
C ALA A 72 -0.17 11.82 -13.39
N GLU A 73 0.69 11.09 -12.67
CA GLU A 73 1.64 10.12 -13.23
C GLU A 73 0.91 8.99 -13.96
N LEU A 74 -0.22 8.53 -13.41
CA LEU A 74 -1.09 7.55 -14.06
C LEU A 74 -1.91 8.13 -15.23
N GLY A 75 -2.02 9.46 -15.32
CA GLY A 75 -2.82 10.16 -16.33
C GLY A 75 -4.33 10.08 -16.06
N PHE A 76 -4.73 9.96 -14.79
CA PHE A 76 -6.11 9.81 -14.35
C PHE A 76 -6.64 11.09 -13.71
N ASP A 77 -7.91 11.38 -14.00
CA ASP A 77 -8.65 12.56 -13.51
C ASP A 77 -10.02 12.15 -12.94
N SER A 78 -10.24 10.85 -12.75
CA SER A 78 -11.52 10.23 -12.37
C SER A 78 -11.30 8.87 -11.73
N ILE A 79 -12.21 8.49 -10.82
CA ILE A 79 -12.16 7.20 -10.11
C ILE A 79 -12.33 6.03 -11.07
N GLU A 80 -13.14 6.18 -12.10
CA GLU A 80 -13.39 5.14 -13.10
C GLU A 80 -12.11 4.75 -13.85
N LYS A 81 -11.26 5.74 -14.17
CA LYS A 81 -9.97 5.50 -14.80
C LYS A 81 -9.01 4.77 -13.87
N LEU A 82 -8.94 5.19 -12.60
CA LEU A 82 -8.11 4.53 -11.60
C LEU A 82 -8.58 3.07 -11.36
N LYS A 83 -9.88 2.87 -11.18
CA LYS A 83 -10.49 1.56 -10.97
C LYS A 83 -10.19 0.59 -12.12
N ALA A 84 -10.27 1.07 -13.36
CA ALA A 84 -9.96 0.26 -14.54
C ALA A 84 -8.48 -0.16 -14.62
N GLN A 85 -7.58 0.55 -13.93
CA GLN A 85 -6.14 0.30 -13.96
C GLN A 85 -5.66 -0.66 -12.87
N ILE A 86 -6.41 -0.83 -11.77
CA ILE A 86 -6.05 -1.73 -10.66
C ILE A 86 -5.62 -3.12 -11.13
N PRO A 87 -6.36 -3.82 -12.04
CA PRO A 87 -5.96 -5.16 -12.48
C PRO A 87 -4.61 -5.17 -13.19
N LYS A 88 -4.23 -4.06 -13.84
CA LYS A 88 -2.92 -3.93 -14.48
C LYS A 88 -1.82 -3.70 -13.46
N MET A 89 -2.04 -2.86 -12.45
CA MET A 89 -1.08 -2.65 -11.35
C MET A 89 -0.81 -3.98 -10.59
N GLU A 90 -1.85 -4.77 -10.35
CA GLU A 90 -1.72 -6.11 -9.76
C GLU A 90 -0.88 -7.06 -10.62
N GLN A 91 -0.97 -6.96 -11.95
CA GLN A 91 -0.13 -7.73 -12.87
C GLN A 91 1.34 -7.27 -12.84
N GLU A 92 1.60 -5.97 -12.69
CA GLU A 92 2.96 -5.42 -12.60
C GLU A 92 3.70 -5.97 -11.37
N LEU A 93 2.99 -6.25 -10.27
CA LEU A 93 3.55 -6.90 -9.09
C LEU A 93 3.92 -8.39 -9.28
N LYS A 94 3.69 -8.97 -10.45
CA LYS A 94 4.28 -10.28 -10.78
C LYS A 94 5.77 -10.18 -11.09
N GLU A 95 6.23 -9.00 -11.52
CA GLU A 95 7.64 -8.75 -11.75
C GLU A 95 8.40 -8.67 -10.42
N PRO A 96 9.47 -9.46 -10.22
CA PRO A 96 10.18 -9.52 -8.95
C PRO A 96 10.71 -8.16 -8.47
N GLY A 97 11.17 -7.31 -9.40
CA GLY A 97 11.66 -5.97 -9.10
C GLY A 97 10.57 -5.04 -8.56
N GLN A 98 9.40 -5.04 -9.20
CA GLN A 98 8.25 -4.24 -8.77
C GLN A 98 7.72 -4.74 -7.42
N PHE A 99 7.63 -6.06 -7.25
CA PHE A 99 7.20 -6.62 -5.97
C PHE A 99 8.16 -6.30 -4.82
N LYS A 100 9.47 -6.28 -5.07
CA LYS A 100 10.46 -5.90 -4.07
C LYS A 100 10.30 -4.45 -3.64
N ASP A 101 10.07 -3.53 -4.57
CA ASP A 101 9.82 -2.13 -4.28
C ASP A 101 8.51 -1.94 -3.48
N PHE A 102 7.42 -2.56 -3.95
CA PHE A 102 6.12 -2.59 -3.26
C PHE A 102 6.21 -3.12 -1.82
N TYR A 103 6.90 -4.24 -1.63
CA TYR A 103 7.12 -4.85 -0.32
C TYR A 103 7.91 -3.90 0.60
N GLN A 104 8.94 -3.22 0.08
CA GLN A 104 9.72 -2.25 0.87
C GLN A 104 8.89 -1.03 1.26
N LEU A 105 8.08 -0.49 0.34
CA LEU A 105 7.18 0.62 0.63
C LEU A 105 6.18 0.24 1.73
N THR A 106 5.61 -0.96 1.68
CA THR A 106 4.60 -1.44 2.64
C THR A 106 5.01 -1.21 4.11
N PHE A 107 6.26 -1.55 4.47
CA PHE A 107 6.71 -1.39 5.87
C PHE A 107 7.10 0.04 6.24
N ASN A 108 7.35 0.90 5.27
CA ASN A 108 7.50 2.33 5.52
C ASN A 108 6.13 2.99 5.68
N PHE A 109 5.18 2.66 4.80
CA PHE A 109 3.79 3.11 4.83
C PHE A 109 3.05 2.72 6.12
N ALA A 110 3.24 1.48 6.58
CA ALA A 110 2.66 0.98 7.82
C ALA A 110 3.16 1.73 9.07
N LYS A 111 4.26 2.48 8.98
CA LYS A 111 4.96 3.01 10.13
C LYS A 111 4.48 4.43 10.43
N ASN A 112 3.97 4.66 11.64
CA ASN A 112 3.56 6.00 12.04
C ASN A 112 4.79 6.94 12.12
N PRO A 113 4.64 8.23 11.76
CA PRO A 113 5.68 9.23 11.91
C PRO A 113 6.27 9.22 13.32
N GLY A 114 7.60 9.23 13.42
CA GLY A 114 8.32 9.23 14.70
C GLY A 114 8.49 7.86 15.38
N GLN A 115 7.84 6.78 14.90
CA GLN A 115 8.17 5.44 15.38
C GLN A 115 9.58 5.02 14.89
N ILE A 116 10.20 4.05 15.54
CA ILE A 116 11.50 3.49 15.09
C ILE A 116 11.28 2.20 14.27
N GLY A 117 10.27 1.40 14.64
CA GLY A 117 9.85 0.20 13.94
C GLY A 117 8.36 -0.08 14.12
N LEU A 118 7.88 -1.19 13.55
CA LEU A 118 6.50 -1.64 13.63
C LEU A 118 6.34 -2.67 14.75
N ASP A 119 5.17 -2.71 15.37
CA ASP A 119 4.84 -3.79 16.30
C ASP A 119 4.60 -5.11 15.57
N LEU A 120 4.78 -6.22 16.28
CA LEU A 120 4.69 -7.55 15.71
C LEU A 120 3.33 -7.85 15.04
N LYS A 121 2.23 -7.37 15.61
CA LYS A 121 0.89 -7.64 15.07
C LYS A 121 0.70 -6.92 13.75
N MET A 122 1.15 -5.66 13.65
CA MET A 122 1.10 -4.90 12.41
C MET A 122 1.99 -5.53 11.33
N VAL A 123 3.20 -5.95 11.67
CA VAL A 123 4.08 -6.65 10.72
C VAL A 123 3.44 -7.94 10.20
N ILE A 124 2.85 -8.76 11.08
CA ILE A 124 2.14 -9.99 10.68
C ILE A 124 0.95 -9.67 9.78
N ALA A 125 0.16 -8.64 10.09
CA ALA A 125 -0.98 -8.24 9.27
C ALA A 125 -0.55 -7.87 7.84
N TYR A 126 0.49 -7.04 7.71
CA TYR A 126 1.02 -6.68 6.39
C TYR A 126 1.67 -7.86 5.66
N TRP A 127 2.38 -8.76 6.35
CA TRP A 127 2.87 -10.00 5.72
C TRP A 127 1.73 -10.88 5.21
N ASN A 128 0.66 -11.03 5.98
CA ASN A 128 -0.53 -11.74 5.53
C ASN A 128 -1.22 -11.08 4.34
N LEU A 129 -1.04 -9.77 4.17
CA LEU A 129 -1.56 -9.09 3.01
C LEU A 129 -0.65 -9.31 1.78
N VAL A 130 0.65 -9.07 1.90
CA VAL A 130 1.58 -9.01 0.75
C VAL A 130 2.22 -10.35 0.37
N LEU A 131 2.38 -11.29 1.32
CA LEU A 131 3.03 -12.58 1.08
C LEU A 131 2.04 -13.75 0.93
N ASN A 132 0.74 -13.51 1.08
CA ASN A 132 -0.27 -14.55 0.88
C ASN A 132 -0.20 -15.11 -0.56
N GLY A 133 -0.18 -16.44 -0.66
CA GLY A 133 0.01 -17.16 -1.92
C GLY A 133 1.43 -17.10 -2.50
N ARG A 134 2.35 -16.32 -1.91
CA ARG A 134 3.76 -16.19 -2.35
C ARG A 134 4.75 -16.88 -1.41
N PHE A 135 4.45 -16.94 -0.12
CA PHE A 135 5.32 -17.59 0.87
C PHE A 135 4.64 -18.83 1.48
N LYS A 136 5.09 -20.01 1.07
CA LYS A 136 4.52 -21.31 1.49
C LYS A 136 4.54 -21.56 3.00
N PHE A 137 5.45 -20.90 3.73
CA PHE A 137 5.60 -21.06 5.17
C PHE A 137 5.05 -19.89 5.99
N LEU A 138 4.22 -19.03 5.39
CA LEU A 138 3.71 -17.82 6.04
C LEU A 138 2.99 -18.11 7.37
N ASP A 139 2.10 -19.10 7.39
CA ASP A 139 1.36 -19.45 8.62
C ASP A 139 2.29 -19.98 9.72
N LEU A 140 3.24 -20.84 9.34
CA LEU A 140 4.23 -21.38 10.28
C LEU A 140 5.14 -20.27 10.82
N TRP A 141 5.55 -19.35 9.95
CA TRP A 141 6.35 -18.18 10.30
C TRP A 141 5.61 -17.28 11.28
N ASN A 142 4.34 -16.97 11.01
CA ASN A 142 3.51 -16.17 11.91
C ASN A 142 3.36 -16.83 13.28
N LYS A 143 3.10 -18.14 13.30
CA LYS A 143 3.00 -18.90 14.55
C LYS A 143 4.30 -18.85 15.34
N PHE A 144 5.44 -19.10 14.69
CA PHE A 144 6.76 -19.05 15.30
C PHE A 144 7.02 -17.68 15.94
N LEU A 145 6.71 -16.59 15.22
CA LEU A 145 6.92 -15.24 15.75
C LEU A 145 6.03 -14.94 16.96
N LEU A 146 4.76 -15.34 16.92
CA LEU A 146 3.83 -15.14 18.03
C LEU A 146 4.24 -15.92 19.29
N GLU A 147 4.79 -17.12 19.12
CA GLU A 147 5.21 -17.98 20.24
C GLU A 147 6.57 -17.59 20.82
N HIS A 148 7.52 -17.15 19.97
CA HIS A 148 8.92 -16.99 20.37
C HIS A 148 9.43 -15.54 20.37
N LEU A 149 8.81 -14.62 19.63
CA LEU A 149 9.26 -13.21 19.58
C LEU A 149 8.47 -12.33 20.56
N LYS A 150 9.06 -12.10 21.75
CA LYS A 150 8.58 -11.11 22.74
C LYS A 150 9.20 -9.72 22.57
N ARG A 151 10.03 -9.51 21.54
CA ARG A 151 10.80 -8.29 21.29
C ARG A 151 10.43 -7.65 19.94
N PRO A 152 10.65 -6.34 19.75
CA PRO A 152 10.47 -5.68 18.46
C PRO A 152 11.29 -6.35 17.36
N ILE A 153 10.69 -6.52 16.18
CA ILE A 153 11.33 -7.12 15.01
C ILE A 153 12.51 -6.24 14.57
N PRO A 154 13.77 -6.75 14.56
CA PRO A 154 14.92 -6.03 14.02
C PRO A 154 14.68 -5.59 12.57
N LYS A 155 15.31 -4.48 12.16
CA LYS A 155 15.18 -3.96 10.78
C LYS A 155 15.55 -5.02 9.73
N ASP A 156 16.49 -5.91 10.07
CA ASP A 156 16.97 -6.98 9.18
C ASP A 156 15.98 -8.14 9.01
N THR A 157 15.07 -8.36 9.97
CA THR A 157 14.02 -9.38 9.84
C THR A 157 12.94 -8.98 8.85
N ARG A 158 12.87 -7.68 8.46
CA ARG A 158 12.02 -7.22 7.35
C ARG A 158 12.53 -7.71 5.98
N ASN A 159 13.77 -8.17 5.87
CA ASN A 159 14.28 -8.81 4.65
C ASN A 159 13.79 -10.25 4.48
N LEU A 160 12.68 -10.63 5.15
CA LEU A 160 12.00 -11.90 4.94
C LEU A 160 11.70 -12.16 3.46
N LEU A 161 11.52 -11.11 2.65
CA LEU A 161 11.36 -11.26 1.21
C LEU A 161 12.51 -12.05 0.58
N ASP A 162 13.76 -11.71 0.88
CA ASP A 162 14.93 -12.40 0.34
C ASP A 162 15.03 -13.85 0.90
N PHE A 163 14.61 -14.08 2.15
CA PHE A 163 14.53 -15.44 2.73
C PHE A 163 13.43 -16.30 2.09
N SER A 164 12.27 -15.70 1.82
CA SER A 164 11.10 -16.37 1.22
C SER A 164 11.37 -16.82 -0.21
N THR A 165 12.14 -16.04 -0.97
CA THR A 165 12.52 -16.37 -2.34
C THR A 165 13.59 -17.44 -2.39
N ILE A 166 14.55 -17.46 -1.46
CA ILE A 166 15.59 -18.50 -1.38
C ILE A 166 14.99 -19.86 -1.00
N ILE A 167 14.12 -19.92 0.01
CA ILE A 167 13.54 -21.19 0.51
C ILE A 167 12.42 -21.74 -0.39
N ALA A 168 11.88 -20.93 -1.29
CA ALA A 168 10.98 -21.43 -2.33
C ALA A 168 11.66 -22.47 -3.23
N TYR A 169 12.98 -22.36 -3.45
CA TYR A 169 13.73 -23.22 -4.37
C TYR A 169 14.38 -24.47 -3.75
N ASP A 170 14.63 -24.49 -2.44
CA ASP A 170 15.49 -25.51 -1.80
C ASP A 170 14.77 -26.50 -0.85
N ILE A 171 13.43 -26.57 -0.84
CA ILE A 171 12.69 -27.61 -0.08
C ILE A 171 11.45 -28.07 -0.83
#